data_AF-X5QJT1-F1
#
_entry.id   AF-X5QJT1-F1
#
_cell.length_a   1.000
_cell.length_b   1.000
_cell.length_c   1.000
_cell.angle_alpha   90.00
_cell.angle_beta   90.00
_cell.angle_gamma   90.00
#
_symmetry.space_group_name_H-M   'P 1'
#
loop_
_entity.id
_entity.type
_entity.pdbx_description
1 polymer ?
#
loop_
_entity_poly.entity_id
_entity_poly.type
_entity_poly.pdbx_seq_one_letter_code
_entity_poly.pdbx_strand_id
1 'polypeptide(L)'
;MSAVAEILVPGSGGEGLALVLTAPISFWGGVDPKSGRIADVRHPQHGETISGRVLFLPGTIGSSSASAVLMELVHNGHAPTALVLHEPDAILLLGLIVAREVGWRTPVALRLRRDAFEAYRGKRVSVAADGALTTAA
;
A
#
# COMPACT_ATOMS: atom_id res chain seq x y z
N MET A 1 1.03 3.42 19.75
CA MET A 1 0.37 4.58 19.08
C MET A 1 -0.86 4.08 18.34
N SER A 2 -1.97 4.82 18.40
CA SER A 2 -3.22 4.50 17.69
C SER A 2 -3.71 5.71 16.91
N ALA A 3 -4.17 5.50 15.68
CA ALA A 3 -4.79 6.52 14.84
C ALA A 3 -5.99 5.92 14.09
N VAL A 4 -6.98 6.75 13.77
CA VAL A 4 -8.08 6.37 12.86
C VAL A 4 -7.88 7.13 11.56
N ALA A 5 -7.75 6.38 10.46
CA ALA A 5 -7.57 6.93 9.12
C ALA A 5 -8.86 6.85 8.33
N GLU A 6 -9.00 7.73 7.33
CA GLU A 6 -10.13 7.67 6.40
C GLU A 6 -9.97 6.46 5.48
N ILE A 7 -11.04 5.71 5.29
CA ILE A 7 -11.06 4.57 4.36
C ILE A 7 -11.26 5.10 2.94
N LEU A 8 -10.29 4.86 2.06
CA LEU A 8 -10.37 5.16 0.64
C LEU A 8 -11.02 4.02 -0.14
N VAL A 9 -10.61 2.78 0.16
CA VAL A 9 -11.20 1.57 -0.41
C VAL A 9 -11.34 0.53 0.70
N PRO A 10 -12.58 0.04 0.98
CA PRO A 10 -12.77 -1.01 1.96
C PRO A 10 -12.14 -2.32 1.47
N GLY A 11 -11.57 -3.06 2.41
CA GLY A 11 -10.88 -4.32 2.17
C GLY A 11 -10.59 -5.02 3.48
N SER A 12 -9.79 -6.09 3.41
CA SER A 12 -9.36 -6.79 4.62
C SER A 12 -8.34 -5.95 5.40
N GLY A 13 -8.51 -5.94 6.72
CA GLY A 13 -7.43 -5.55 7.61
C GLY A 13 -6.26 -6.51 7.53
N GLY A 14 -5.12 -6.11 8.08
CA GLY A 14 -3.88 -6.85 8.00
C GLY A 14 -2.80 -6.31 8.94
N GLU A 15 -1.74 -7.10 9.12
CA GLU A 15 -0.63 -6.76 9.99
C GLU A 15 0.70 -7.00 9.28
N GLY A 16 1.65 -6.08 9.44
CA GLY A 16 2.96 -6.20 8.83
C GLY A 16 3.96 -5.19 9.37
N LEU A 17 5.23 -5.35 9.01
CA LEU A 17 6.21 -4.29 9.22
C LEU A 17 5.85 -3.09 8.34
N ALA A 18 5.93 -1.89 8.89
CA ALA A 18 5.75 -0.66 8.12
C ALA A 18 6.86 -0.50 7.08
N LEU A 19 6.48 -0.39 5.82
CA LEU A 19 7.36 0.06 4.75
C LEU A 19 6.97 1.51 4.40
N VAL A 20 7.72 2.46 4.95
CA VAL A 20 7.49 3.90 4.73
C VAL A 20 8.40 4.39 3.63
N LEU A 21 7.82 4.61 2.44
CA LEU A 21 8.55 5.14 1.29
C LEU A 21 8.86 6.61 1.50
N THR A 22 10.08 7.02 1.15
CA THR A 22 10.54 8.40 1.31
C THR A 22 10.37 9.25 0.06
N ALA A 23 10.00 8.62 -1.07
CA ALA A 23 9.71 9.27 -2.34
C ALA A 23 8.42 8.70 -2.96
N PRO A 24 7.77 9.42 -3.87
CA PRO A 24 6.72 8.88 -4.72
C PRO A 24 7.24 7.72 -5.59
N ILE A 25 6.37 6.76 -5.91
CA ILE A 25 6.70 5.59 -6.74
C ILE A 25 5.70 5.43 -7.88
N SER A 26 6.16 5.00 -9.06
CA SER A 26 5.27 4.47 -10.10
C SER A 26 5.09 2.97 -9.91
N PHE A 27 3.85 2.50 -9.89
CA PHE A 27 3.61 1.05 -9.91
C PHE A 27 3.93 0.45 -11.27
N TRP A 28 3.79 1.22 -12.36
CA TRP A 28 4.19 0.78 -13.68
C TRP A 28 5.72 0.76 -13.80
N GLY A 29 6.31 -0.43 -13.83
CA GLY A 29 7.75 -0.63 -13.94
C GLY A 29 8.54 -0.38 -12.64
N GLY A 30 7.98 0.35 -11.67
CA GLY A 30 8.65 0.57 -10.38
C GLY A 30 8.37 -0.49 -9.32
N VAL A 31 7.34 -1.32 -9.51
CA VAL A 31 7.06 -2.50 -8.68
C VAL A 31 6.92 -3.72 -9.58
N ASP A 32 7.63 -4.80 -9.27
CA ASP A 32 7.49 -6.07 -9.97
C ASP A 32 6.25 -6.84 -9.45
N PRO A 33 5.20 -7.05 -10.27
CA PRO A 33 3.98 -7.73 -9.83
C PRO A 33 4.17 -9.22 -9.51
N LYS A 34 5.28 -9.84 -9.94
CA LYS A 34 5.58 -11.25 -9.69
C LYS A 34 6.31 -11.50 -8.37
N SER A 35 6.80 -10.45 -7.72
CA SER A 35 7.57 -10.56 -6.47
C SER A 35 7.19 -9.53 -5.40
N GLY A 36 6.49 -8.46 -5.79
CA GLY A 36 6.23 -7.30 -4.95
C GLY A 36 7.48 -6.47 -4.63
N ARG A 37 8.60 -6.72 -5.32
CA ARG A 37 9.84 -5.97 -5.12
C ARG A 37 9.77 -4.60 -5.78
N ILE A 38 10.30 -3.59 -5.12
CA ILE A 38 10.54 -2.27 -5.71
C ILE A 38 11.67 -2.42 -6.73
N ALA A 39 11.30 -2.37 -8.01
CA ALA A 39 12.17 -2.62 -9.16
C ALA A 39 12.82 -1.34 -9.71
N ASP A 40 12.25 -0.16 -9.41
CA ASP A 40 12.86 1.11 -9.81
C ASP A 40 14.19 1.32 -9.08
N VAL A 41 15.29 1.18 -9.84
CA VAL A 41 16.67 1.35 -9.36
C VAL A 41 16.99 2.76 -8.86
N ARG A 42 16.16 3.75 -9.20
CA ARG A 42 16.31 5.15 -8.76
C ARG A 42 15.54 5.44 -7.48
N HIS A 43 14.63 4.55 -7.08
CA HIS A 43 13.82 4.74 -5.89
C HIS A 43 14.68 4.53 -4.62
N PRO A 44 14.58 5.36 -3.57
CA PRO A 44 15.40 5.22 -2.37
C PRO A 44 15.25 3.88 -1.65
N GLN A 45 14.07 3.26 -1.74
CA GLN A 45 13.76 1.92 -1.23
C GLN A 45 13.91 0.80 -2.28
N HIS A 46 14.69 1.03 -3.35
CA HIS A 46 14.96 -0.01 -4.35
C HIS A 46 15.40 -1.33 -3.69
N GLY A 47 14.78 -2.43 -4.10
CA GLY A 47 15.09 -3.77 -3.60
C GLY A 47 14.27 -4.22 -2.39
N GLU A 48 13.57 -3.32 -1.71
CA GLU A 48 12.58 -3.69 -0.68
C GLU A 48 11.36 -4.38 -1.30
N THR A 49 10.66 -5.20 -0.50
CA THR A 49 9.44 -5.91 -0.93
C THR A 49 8.22 -5.35 -0.21
N ILE A 50 7.18 -5.01 -0.98
CA ILE A 50 5.91 -4.51 -0.45
C ILE A 50 4.99 -5.62 0.06
N SER A 51 5.16 -6.85 -0.44
CA SER A 51 4.32 -8.00 -0.08
C SER A 51 4.30 -8.24 1.43
N GLY A 52 3.11 -8.35 2.00
CA GLY A 52 2.93 -8.56 3.45
C GLY A 52 3.37 -7.40 4.35
N ARG A 53 3.73 -6.24 3.78
CA ARG A 53 4.03 -5.01 4.53
C ARG A 53 2.78 -4.15 4.68
N VAL A 54 2.78 -3.27 5.67
CA VAL A 54 1.89 -2.10 5.67
C VAL A 54 2.61 -1.01 4.88
N LEU A 55 2.15 -0.74 3.67
CA LEU A 55 2.83 0.15 2.73
C LEU A 55 2.34 1.59 2.90
N PHE A 56 3.23 2.49 3.30
CA PHE A 56 2.95 3.92 3.41
C PHE A 56 3.52 4.65 2.18
N LEU A 57 2.62 5.20 1.36
CA LEU A 57 2.90 5.88 0.09
C LEU A 57 2.76 7.40 0.25
N PRO A 58 3.86 8.18 0.16
CA PRO A 58 3.78 9.63 0.26
C PRO A 58 3.10 10.26 -0.97
N GLY A 59 3.08 9.53 -2.09
CA GLY A 59 2.45 9.89 -3.35
C GLY A 59 2.79 8.84 -4.41
N THR A 60 2.24 9.00 -5.60
CA THR A 60 2.51 8.14 -6.76
C THR A 60 3.13 8.95 -7.90
N ILE A 61 3.85 8.28 -8.79
CA ILE A 61 4.24 8.83 -10.09
C ILE A 61 3.30 8.21 -11.12
N GLY A 62 2.40 9.05 -11.65
CA GLY A 62 1.22 8.62 -12.40
C GLY A 62 1.48 7.64 -13.53
N SER A 63 0.50 6.76 -13.77
CA SER A 63 0.41 5.88 -14.94
C SER A 63 -0.99 5.26 -15.00
N SER A 64 -1.62 5.26 -16.18
CA SER A 64 -2.92 4.59 -16.38
C SER A 64 -2.86 3.08 -16.11
N SER A 65 -1.68 2.47 -16.20
CA SER A 65 -1.47 1.04 -15.98
C SER A 65 -1.26 0.64 -14.51
N ALA A 66 -1.22 1.61 -13.57
CA ALA A 66 -1.01 1.31 -12.16
C ALA A 66 -2.11 0.41 -11.56
N SER A 67 -3.36 0.55 -12.03
CA SER A 67 -4.49 -0.31 -11.65
C SER A 67 -4.24 -1.78 -11.98
N ALA A 68 -3.78 -2.06 -13.21
CA ALA A 68 -3.49 -3.41 -13.67
C ALA A 68 -2.36 -4.05 -12.85
N VAL A 69 -1.28 -3.32 -12.59
CA VAL A 69 -0.18 -3.83 -11.77
C VAL A 69 -0.64 -4.14 -10.34
N LEU A 70 -1.47 -3.29 -9.74
CA LEU A 70 -2.01 -3.56 -8.41
C LEU A 70 -2.94 -4.78 -8.40
N MET A 71 -3.75 -4.97 -9.45
CA MET A 71 -4.55 -6.18 -9.60
C MET A 71 -3.68 -7.43 -9.71
N GLU A 72 -2.59 -7.39 -10.49
CA GLU A 72 -1.65 -8.51 -10.59
C GLU A 72 -0.98 -8.82 -9.25
N LEU A 73 -0.58 -7.80 -8.49
CA LEU A 73 -0.05 -7.98 -7.13
C LEU A 73 -1.07 -8.67 -6.21
N VAL A 74 -2.34 -8.28 -6.27
CA VAL A 74 -3.41 -8.95 -5.50
C VAL A 74 -3.58 -10.40 -5.96
N HIS A 75 -3.72 -10.62 -7.27
CA HIS A 75 -3.92 -11.93 -7.86
C HIS A 75 -2.79 -12.91 -7.52
N ASN A 76 -1.56 -12.44 -7.58
CA ASN A 76 -0.35 -13.23 -7.32
C ASN A 76 -0.03 -13.38 -5.83
N GLY A 77 -0.81 -12.77 -4.93
CA GLY A 77 -0.54 -12.81 -3.48
C GLY A 77 0.68 -11.97 -3.04
N HIS A 78 1.09 -11.00 -3.86
CA HIS A 78 2.23 -10.10 -3.61
C HIS A 78 1.82 -8.68 -3.20
N ALA A 79 0.53 -8.41 -3.04
CA ALA A 79 0.04 -7.14 -2.52
C ALA A 79 0.54 -6.87 -1.08
N PRO A 80 0.67 -5.59 -0.67
CA PRO A 80 0.84 -5.25 0.73
C PRO A 80 -0.39 -5.69 1.54
N THR A 81 -0.22 -5.85 2.85
CA THR A 81 -1.33 -6.23 3.73
C THR A 81 -2.30 -5.08 3.99
N ALA A 82 -1.85 -3.83 3.79
CA ALA A 82 -2.63 -2.60 3.82
C ALA A 82 -1.90 -1.51 3.04
N LEU A 83 -2.65 -0.60 2.40
CA LEU A 83 -2.12 0.60 1.74
C LEU A 83 -2.50 1.83 2.55
N VAL A 84 -1.53 2.69 2.85
CA VAL A 84 -1.73 3.97 3.52
C VAL A 84 -1.19 5.07 2.61
N LEU A 85 -2.09 5.91 2.07
CA LEU A 85 -1.76 6.95 1.11
C LEU A 85 -1.84 8.32 1.77
N HIS A 86 -0.86 9.18 1.48
CA HIS A 86 -1.01 10.60 1.79
C HIS A 86 -1.90 11.29 0.75
N GLU A 87 -1.51 11.13 -0.52
CA GLU A 87 -2.23 11.62 -1.68
C GLU A 87 -2.97 10.43 -2.32
N PRO A 88 -4.31 10.37 -2.25
CA PRO A 88 -5.08 9.33 -2.91
C PRO A 88 -4.85 9.35 -4.43
N ASP A 89 -4.60 8.18 -5.01
CA ASP A 89 -4.49 8.00 -6.46
C ASP A 89 -5.67 7.14 -6.94
N ALA A 90 -6.61 7.76 -7.66
CA ALA A 90 -7.80 7.09 -8.14
C ALA A 90 -7.49 5.93 -9.11
N ILE A 91 -6.42 6.03 -9.90
CA ILE A 91 -6.03 4.99 -10.86
C ILE A 91 -5.45 3.80 -10.10
N LEU A 92 -4.54 4.02 -9.17
CA LEU A 92 -4.00 2.93 -8.35
C LEU A 92 -5.13 2.22 -7.58
N LEU A 93 -5.99 2.99 -6.91
CA LEU A 93 -7.10 2.46 -6.10
C LEU A 93 -8.15 1.71 -6.93
N LEU A 94 -8.35 2.08 -8.20
CA LEU A 94 -9.22 1.33 -9.11
C LEU A 94 -8.80 -0.13 -9.21
N GLY A 95 -7.50 -0.45 -9.11
CA GLY A 95 -7.02 -1.83 -9.08
C GLY A 95 -7.61 -2.65 -7.93
N LEU A 96 -7.73 -2.08 -6.73
CA LEU A 96 -8.37 -2.76 -5.60
C LEU A 96 -9.88 -2.87 -5.78
N ILE A 97 -10.51 -1.85 -6.36
CA ILE A 97 -11.96 -1.86 -6.61
C ILE A 97 -12.29 -3.00 -7.57
N VAL A 98 -11.63 -3.05 -8.73
CA VAL A 98 -11.90 -4.08 -9.75
C VAL A 98 -11.55 -5.47 -9.23
N ALA A 99 -10.41 -5.64 -8.52
CA ALA A 99 -10.06 -6.92 -7.90
C ALA A 99 -11.17 -7.43 -6.95
N ARG A 100 -11.79 -6.53 -6.18
CA ARG A 100 -12.90 -6.89 -5.30
C ARG A 100 -14.17 -7.25 -6.08
N GLU A 101 -14.51 -6.51 -7.13
CA GLU A 101 -15.68 -6.80 -7.98
C GLU A 101 -15.59 -8.18 -8.65
N VAL A 102 -14.37 -8.67 -8.95
CA VAL A 102 -14.16 -10.03 -9.47
C VAL A 102 -14.00 -11.10 -8.38
N GLY A 103 -14.28 -10.75 -7.11
CA GLY A 103 -14.33 -11.68 -5.99
C GLY A 103 -12.99 -11.95 -5.30
N TRP A 104 -11.93 -11.18 -5.60
CA TRP A 104 -10.64 -11.35 -4.93
C TRP A 104 -10.60 -10.63 -3.58
N ARG A 105 -9.88 -11.23 -2.62
CA ARG A 105 -9.60 -10.59 -1.34
C ARG A 105 -8.55 -9.49 -1.54
N THR A 106 -8.91 -8.25 -1.20
CA THR A 106 -8.02 -7.09 -1.33
C THR A 106 -7.65 -6.52 0.04
N PRO A 107 -6.46 -5.88 0.17
CA PRO A 107 -6.13 -5.10 1.34
C PRO A 107 -7.02 -3.85 1.45
N VAL A 108 -7.20 -3.35 2.67
CA VAL A 108 -7.77 -2.01 2.89
C VAL A 108 -6.80 -0.93 2.39
N ALA A 109 -7.35 0.14 1.80
CA ALA A 109 -6.59 1.36 1.48
C ALA A 109 -7.12 2.54 2.28
N LEU A 110 -6.21 3.27 2.93
CA LEU A 110 -6.52 4.33 3.89
C LEU A 110 -5.81 5.64 3.51
N ARG A 111 -6.39 6.78 3.91
CA ARG A 111 -5.73 8.09 3.83
C ARG A 111 -5.23 8.51 5.21
N LEU A 112 -3.95 8.89 5.27
CA LEU A 112 -3.34 9.44 6.48
C LEU A 112 -2.42 10.61 6.11
N ARG A 113 -2.33 11.63 6.98
CA ARG A 113 -1.44 12.77 6.76
C ARG A 113 0.02 12.32 6.72
N ARG A 114 0.81 12.89 5.79
CA ARG A 114 2.21 12.51 5.57
C ARG A 114 3.09 12.65 6.80
N ASP A 115 2.86 13.69 7.60
CA ASP A 115 3.61 13.96 8.84
C ASP A 115 3.46 12.85 9.89
N ALA A 116 2.41 12.02 9.81
CA ALA A 116 2.22 10.88 10.69
C ALA A 116 3.01 9.62 10.28
N PHE A 117 3.50 9.53 9.04
CA PHE A 117 4.09 8.29 8.50
C PHE A 117 5.33 7.86 9.26
N GLU A 118 6.23 8.79 9.58
CA GLU A 118 7.50 8.50 10.24
C GLU A 118 7.31 7.87 11.63
N ALA A 119 6.19 8.15 12.30
CA ALA A 119 5.86 7.55 13.59
C ALA A 119 5.69 6.02 13.52
N TYR A 120 5.49 5.45 12.33
CA TYR A 120 5.34 4.01 12.09
C TYR A 120 6.63 3.34 11.61
N ARG A 121 7.67 4.09 11.22
CA ARG A 121 8.90 3.53 10.66
C ARG A 121 9.54 2.50 11.60
N GLY A 122 9.88 1.34 11.05
CA GLY A 122 10.51 0.25 11.80
C GLY A 122 9.59 -0.50 12.76
N LYS A 123 8.29 -0.16 12.82
CA LYS A 123 7.32 -0.81 13.71
C LYS A 123 6.50 -1.85 12.97
N ARG A 124 6.00 -2.82 13.74
CA ARG A 124 4.90 -3.69 13.32
C ARG A 124 3.59 -2.94 13.52
N VAL A 125 2.79 -2.89 12.47
CA VAL A 125 1.54 -2.12 12.40
C VAL A 125 0.41 -3.08 12.10
N SER A 126 -0.65 -3.01 12.91
CA SER A 126 -1.92 -3.66 12.64
C SER A 126 -2.90 -2.62 12.11
N VAL A 127 -3.53 -2.92 10.99
CA VAL A 127 -4.51 -2.08 10.30
C VAL A 127 -5.83 -2.84 10.27
N ALA A 128 -6.83 -2.33 10.97
CA ALA A 128 -8.16 -2.90 10.99
C ALA A 128 -8.99 -2.45 9.77
N ALA A 129 -10.02 -3.23 9.42
CA ALA A 129 -10.89 -2.95 8.28
C ALA A 129 -11.75 -1.67 8.47
N ASP A 130 -11.90 -1.20 9.70
CA ASP A 130 -12.58 0.05 10.06
C ASP A 130 -11.66 1.28 10.00
N GLY A 131 -10.40 1.10 9.56
CA GLY A 131 -9.44 2.19 9.41
C GLY A 131 -8.62 2.50 10.66
N ALA A 132 -8.72 1.72 11.74
CA ALA A 132 -7.83 1.87 12.89
C ALA A 132 -6.42 1.34 12.59
N LEU A 133 -5.39 2.14 12.86
CA LEU A 133 -3.98 1.76 12.82
C LEU A 133 -3.43 1.70 14.23
N THR A 134 -2.83 0.58 14.61
CA THR A 134 -2.16 0.40 15.90
C THR A 134 -0.74 -0.13 15.71
N THR A 135 0.13 0.21 16.66
CA THR A 135 1.52 -0.27 16.72
C THR A 135 1.68 -1.12 17.97
N ALA A 136 2.35 -2.27 17.84
CA ALA A 136 2.80 -3.02 19.01
C ALA A 136 3.78 -2.14 19.82
N ALA A 137 3.68 -2.23 21.15
CA ALA A 137 4.57 -1.54 22.08
C ALA A 137 6.00 -2.09 21.99
#